data_AF-A0A6I7N6I2-F1
#
_entry.id   AF-A0A6I7N6I2-F1
#
_cell.length_a   1.000
_cell.length_b   1.000
_cell.length_c   1.000
_cell.angle_alpha   90.00
_cell.angle_beta   90.00
_cell.angle_gamma   90.00
#
_symmetry.space_group_name_H-M   'P 1'
#
loop_
_entity.id
_entity.type
_entity.pdbx_description
1 polymer ?
#
loop_
_entity_poly.entity_id
_entity_poly.type
_entity_poly.pdbx_seq_one_letter_code
_entity_poly.pdbx_strand_id
1 'polypeptide(L)'
;MKLKVLFVLVFCVNYFNAFSQCDDCDITINGNGNPSGNISHGSKVCISGNRTNAINFNNRNNITICIADGASWNGQANSLSGLSQISNFGSLLINNDFNGNWTLNNFGNLAFNVNLSSNKTLNNYGSFSSSGNFNISSNSTLYSNGSFFVSGSVNFNSNANVTLEGYSFIGGSTNINTAINLSGNLTIGGAVQVNSNGGINALNGFNHPKIDIAGAFNNNGTIQGNKLNSFGNSLYVNKAPTGNPIIGEFIVGNVPSSPCLEIEEIPTGEGIDRIFYFTCSDIFVVPTLEDDEEIIDVMVSVIGGGGGGGLGSSAGGGGAGGVITTDGIPLQAGSSYPVAVGSGGPGAVSAEMQGINGTKSAFFGIVTQGGGGGGSTHPSARSGLNGASGGGGGANNNPSSGQGNGGNRIINAGNNGGNSLRQNQNQLNGGGGGGAGSAGENGRNNNPGNGGDGTGLNILFGSTRFINAFAGGGGSTGRNPAQEYGNGTGGEHNNIKIGGDGDGRDAVGIGNQGLKSTGAGGGAGRNQGGTGSSGVVVIRIVFKILPVDYIYFEGKLNESEN
;
A
#
# COMPACT_ATOMS: atom_id res chain seq x y z
N MET A 1 -5.73 -65.57 -23.48
CA MET A 1 -4.62 -64.73 -22.99
C MET A 1 -5.24 -63.50 -22.34
N LYS A 2 -5.29 -63.42 -21.00
CA LYS A 2 -5.92 -62.29 -20.28
C LYS A 2 -4.87 -61.21 -20.03
N LEU A 3 -4.99 -60.08 -20.71
CA LEU A 3 -4.18 -58.89 -20.47
C LEU A 3 -4.76 -58.17 -19.24
N LYS A 4 -4.04 -58.21 -18.11
CA LYS A 4 -4.34 -57.36 -16.96
C LYS A 4 -3.59 -56.04 -17.16
N VAL A 5 -4.31 -54.99 -17.53
CA VAL A 5 -3.78 -53.63 -17.50
C VAL A 5 -3.94 -53.12 -16.08
N LEU A 6 -2.80 -52.93 -15.40
CA LEU A 6 -2.73 -52.33 -14.08
C LEU A 6 -2.73 -50.80 -14.26
N PHE A 7 -3.84 -50.14 -13.96
CA PHE A 7 -3.87 -48.68 -13.82
C PHE A 7 -3.18 -48.32 -12.50
N VAL A 8 -1.95 -47.81 -12.59
CA VAL A 8 -1.25 -47.22 -11.45
C VAL A 8 -1.67 -45.75 -11.39
N LEU A 9 -2.59 -45.43 -10.48
CA LEU A 9 -2.88 -44.05 -10.07
C LEU A 9 -1.68 -43.55 -9.25
N VAL A 10 -0.78 -42.83 -9.89
CA VAL A 10 0.27 -42.08 -9.22
C VAL A 10 -0.37 -40.79 -8.69
N PHE A 11 -0.76 -40.79 -7.40
CA PHE A 11 -0.98 -39.54 -6.68
C PHE A 11 0.40 -38.88 -6.49
N CYS A 12 0.80 -38.03 -7.44
CA CYS A 12 1.79 -37.01 -7.16
C CYS A 12 1.13 -36.03 -6.19
N VAL A 13 1.33 -36.23 -4.89
CA VAL A 13 1.06 -35.21 -3.89
C VAL A 13 2.10 -34.12 -4.11
N ASN A 14 1.81 -33.20 -5.04
CA ASN A 14 2.52 -31.93 -5.09
C ASN A 14 2.20 -31.24 -3.77
N TYR A 15 3.23 -31.05 -2.94
CA TYR A 15 3.18 -30.17 -1.79
C TYR A 15 2.97 -28.74 -2.31
N PHE A 16 1.74 -28.38 -2.67
CA PHE A 16 1.37 -26.98 -2.75
C PHE A 16 1.28 -26.49 -1.31
N ASN A 17 2.23 -25.66 -0.90
CA ASN A 17 2.11 -24.92 0.34
C ASN A 17 1.01 -23.88 0.12
N ALA A 18 -0.24 -24.23 0.40
CA ALA A 18 -1.33 -23.27 0.37
C ALA A 18 -1.03 -22.16 1.37
N PHE A 19 -1.11 -20.90 0.94
CA PHE A 19 -0.97 -19.77 1.84
C PHE A 19 -2.19 -19.72 2.77
N SER A 20 -2.00 -19.72 4.09
CA SER A 20 -3.08 -19.44 5.03
C SER A 20 -2.76 -18.32 6.03
N GLN A 21 -3.81 -17.55 6.31
CA GLN A 21 -3.77 -16.27 7.00
C GLN A 21 -3.55 -16.41 8.52
N CYS A 22 -3.81 -17.59 9.08
CA CYS A 22 -3.68 -17.89 10.51
C CYS A 22 -2.97 -19.24 10.76
N ASP A 23 -1.81 -19.51 10.15
CA ASP A 23 -1.16 -20.84 10.27
C ASP A 23 -0.27 -21.05 11.51
N ASP A 24 0.28 -19.99 12.11
CA ASP A 24 1.15 -20.11 13.28
C ASP A 24 0.41 -19.75 14.58
N CYS A 25 -0.43 -20.63 15.11
CA CYS A 25 -1.25 -20.35 16.29
C CYS A 25 -0.80 -21.14 17.52
N ASP A 26 -0.66 -20.46 18.67
CA ASP A 26 -0.42 -21.15 19.94
C ASP A 26 -1.70 -21.82 20.43
N ILE A 27 -2.81 -21.10 20.30
CA ILE A 27 -4.15 -21.54 20.73
C ILE A 27 -5.12 -21.36 19.58
N THR A 28 -5.92 -22.38 19.31
CA THR A 28 -7.02 -22.32 18.35
C THR A 28 -8.35 -22.40 19.08
N ILE A 29 -9.34 -21.68 18.58
CA ILE A 29 -10.71 -21.67 19.06
C ILE A 29 -11.61 -21.84 17.84
N ASN A 30 -12.42 -22.90 17.83
CA ASN A 30 -13.40 -23.12 16.78
C ASN A 30 -14.80 -22.71 17.26
N GLY A 31 -15.28 -21.60 16.74
CA GLY A 31 -16.55 -20.95 17.06
C GLY A 31 -16.70 -20.74 18.56
N ASN A 32 -17.80 -21.26 19.10
CA ASN A 32 -18.10 -21.23 20.54
C ASN A 32 -17.48 -22.39 21.33
N GLY A 33 -16.64 -23.21 20.70
CA GLY A 33 -15.87 -24.26 21.35
C GLY A 33 -14.86 -23.72 22.37
N ASN A 34 -14.30 -24.65 23.14
CA ASN A 34 -13.24 -24.36 24.10
C ASN A 34 -11.91 -24.09 23.38
N PRO A 35 -11.01 -23.27 23.96
CA PRO A 35 -9.64 -23.15 23.47
C PRO A 35 -8.92 -24.50 23.43
N SER A 36 -8.08 -24.73 22.42
CA SER A 36 -7.27 -25.94 22.27
C SER A 36 -6.28 -26.17 23.41
N GLY A 37 -5.97 -25.12 24.18
CA GLY A 37 -5.09 -25.15 25.33
C GLY A 37 -5.18 -23.89 26.20
N ASN A 38 -4.27 -23.79 27.17
CA ASN A 38 -4.24 -22.66 28.10
C ASN A 38 -3.60 -21.41 27.47
N ILE A 39 -4.34 -20.30 27.49
CA ILE A 39 -3.82 -19.01 27.02
C ILE A 39 -2.76 -18.48 28.00
N SER A 40 -1.58 -18.20 27.46
CA SER A 40 -0.41 -17.69 28.17
C SER A 40 -0.11 -16.24 27.76
N HIS A 41 0.84 -15.61 28.46
CA HIS A 41 1.33 -14.30 28.05
C HIS A 41 2.00 -14.40 26.69
N GLY A 42 1.76 -13.46 25.79
CA GLY A 42 2.33 -13.51 24.45
C GLY A 42 1.60 -14.44 23.47
N SER A 43 0.58 -15.19 23.91
CA SER A 43 -0.08 -16.18 23.05
C SER A 43 -0.73 -15.55 21.82
N LYS A 44 -0.54 -16.21 20.67
CA LYS A 44 -1.33 -16.00 19.45
C LYS A 44 -2.54 -16.91 19.43
N VAL A 45 -3.71 -16.30 19.58
CA VAL A 45 -5.02 -16.97 19.62
C VAL A 45 -5.68 -16.85 18.25
N CYS A 46 -5.99 -17.97 17.63
CA CYS A 46 -6.65 -18.01 16.33
C CYS A 46 -8.09 -18.47 16.46
N ILE A 47 -9.00 -17.70 15.89
CA ILE A 47 -10.43 -17.96 15.90
C ILE A 47 -10.82 -18.42 14.49
N SER A 48 -11.37 -19.63 14.44
CA SER A 48 -12.06 -20.19 13.27
C SER A 48 -13.56 -20.24 13.58
N GLY A 49 -14.43 -20.12 12.58
CA GLY A 49 -15.89 -20.15 12.78
C GLY A 49 -16.47 -18.98 13.59
N ASN A 50 -17.79 -19.03 13.85
CA ASN A 50 -18.52 -17.94 14.49
C ASN A 50 -18.46 -18.02 16.02
N ARG A 51 -17.94 -16.97 16.66
CA ARG A 51 -17.78 -16.88 18.11
C ARG A 51 -18.54 -15.71 18.71
N THR A 52 -19.51 -16.06 19.55
CA THR A 52 -20.29 -15.12 20.37
C THR A 52 -19.94 -15.22 21.86
N ASN A 53 -19.32 -16.33 22.28
CA ASN A 53 -18.90 -16.52 23.66
C ASN A 53 -17.64 -15.71 23.97
N ALA A 54 -17.60 -15.08 25.14
CA ALA A 54 -16.41 -14.38 25.61
C ALA A 54 -15.18 -15.30 25.64
N ILE A 55 -14.01 -14.76 25.34
CA ILE A 55 -12.72 -15.43 25.54
C ILE A 55 -12.20 -14.99 26.91
N ASN A 56 -11.93 -15.94 27.79
CA ASN A 56 -11.32 -15.64 29.09
C ASN A 56 -9.79 -15.68 28.97
N PHE A 57 -9.16 -14.51 29.12
CA PHE A 57 -7.72 -14.33 29.06
C PHE A 57 -7.05 -14.42 30.43
N ASN A 58 -7.76 -14.64 31.54
CA ASN A 58 -7.17 -14.90 32.87
C ASN A 58 -6.00 -13.95 33.25
N ASN A 59 -6.15 -12.65 32.97
CA ASN A 59 -5.16 -11.59 33.18
C ASN A 59 -3.85 -11.76 32.37
N ARG A 60 -3.93 -12.27 31.14
CA ARG A 60 -2.78 -12.32 30.22
C ARG A 60 -2.57 -10.99 29.49
N ASN A 61 -1.31 -10.77 29.14
CA ASN A 61 -0.78 -9.60 28.44
C ASN A 61 -0.11 -10.01 27.13
N ASN A 62 0.11 -9.02 26.26
CA ASN A 62 0.79 -9.16 24.97
C ASN A 62 0.09 -10.20 24.06
N ILE A 63 -1.23 -10.26 24.11
CA ILE A 63 -2.00 -11.23 23.32
C ILE A 63 -2.05 -10.78 21.86
N THR A 64 -1.89 -11.73 20.94
CA THR A 64 -2.19 -11.56 19.51
C THR A 64 -3.43 -12.36 19.16
N ILE A 65 -4.34 -11.80 18.35
CA ILE A 65 -5.55 -12.47 17.90
C ILE A 65 -5.57 -12.52 16.38
N CYS A 66 -5.85 -13.69 15.81
CA CYS A 66 -6.08 -13.89 14.37
C CYS A 66 -7.52 -14.39 14.18
N ILE A 67 -8.30 -13.70 13.35
CA ILE A 67 -9.67 -14.13 13.00
C ILE A 67 -9.61 -14.59 11.55
N ALA A 68 -9.77 -15.88 11.32
CA ALA A 68 -9.66 -16.47 9.99
C ALA A 68 -10.75 -15.96 9.03
N ASP A 69 -10.52 -16.11 7.73
CA ASP A 69 -11.55 -15.88 6.73
C ASP A 69 -12.78 -16.76 7.01
N GLY A 70 -13.97 -16.21 6.74
CA GLY A 70 -15.25 -16.84 7.08
C GLY A 70 -15.56 -16.97 8.58
N ALA A 71 -14.63 -16.63 9.49
CA ALA A 71 -14.87 -16.63 10.93
C ALA A 71 -15.48 -15.31 11.41
N SER A 72 -16.05 -15.32 12.62
CA SER A 72 -16.47 -14.07 13.27
C SER A 72 -16.21 -14.05 14.76
N TRP A 73 -15.91 -12.88 15.30
CA TRP A 73 -15.77 -12.66 16.74
C TRP A 73 -16.43 -11.35 17.16
N ASN A 74 -17.27 -11.42 18.20
CA ASN A 74 -17.98 -10.26 18.74
C ASN A 74 -17.14 -9.38 19.69
N GLY A 75 -15.82 -9.60 19.75
CA GLY A 75 -14.88 -8.81 20.55
C GLY A 75 -15.01 -8.99 22.07
N GLN A 76 -15.79 -9.95 22.56
CA GLN A 76 -15.94 -10.17 23.99
C GLN A 76 -14.69 -10.84 24.58
N ALA A 77 -13.92 -10.06 25.34
CA ALA A 77 -12.71 -10.47 26.04
C ALA A 77 -12.85 -10.23 27.55
N ASN A 78 -12.71 -11.30 28.34
CA ASN A 78 -12.71 -11.21 29.80
C ASN A 78 -11.29 -11.26 30.33
N SER A 79 -10.96 -10.39 31.28
CA SER A 79 -9.65 -10.37 31.95
C SER A 79 -8.47 -10.28 30.98
N LEU A 80 -8.60 -9.50 29.90
CA LEU A 80 -7.49 -9.19 29.01
C LEU A 80 -6.72 -7.99 29.57
N SER A 81 -5.52 -8.24 30.09
CA SER A 81 -4.69 -7.20 30.71
C SER A 81 -3.94 -6.36 29.68
N GLY A 82 -3.64 -6.92 28.50
CA GLY A 82 -2.98 -6.18 27.43
C GLY A 82 -3.07 -6.88 26.08
N LEU A 83 -3.62 -6.16 25.10
CA LEU A 83 -3.64 -6.56 23.69
C LEU A 83 -2.40 -6.03 22.98
N SER A 84 -1.79 -6.86 22.14
CA SER A 84 -0.67 -6.47 21.26
C SER A 84 -1.17 -6.22 19.84
N GLN A 85 -1.81 -7.23 19.25
CA GLN A 85 -2.24 -7.16 17.87
C GLN A 85 -3.53 -7.93 17.61
N ILE A 86 -4.34 -7.45 16.66
CA ILE A 86 -5.40 -8.21 16.03
C ILE A 86 -5.16 -8.21 14.51
N SER A 87 -5.25 -9.38 13.88
CA SER A 87 -5.35 -9.54 12.42
C SER A 87 -6.74 -10.11 12.11
N ASN A 88 -7.60 -9.32 11.48
CA ASN A 88 -8.97 -9.71 11.16
C ASN A 88 -9.13 -9.98 9.67
N PHE A 89 -9.30 -11.24 9.28
CA PHE A 89 -9.65 -11.66 7.92
C PHE A 89 -11.14 -11.93 7.75
N GLY A 90 -11.80 -12.33 8.82
CA GLY A 90 -13.25 -12.52 8.87
C GLY A 90 -14.00 -11.27 9.33
N SER A 91 -14.93 -11.45 10.27
CA SER A 91 -15.77 -10.38 10.81
C SER A 91 -15.51 -10.11 12.29
N LEU A 92 -15.26 -8.84 12.65
CA LEU A 92 -14.96 -8.40 14.00
C LEU A 92 -15.88 -7.27 14.43
N LEU A 93 -16.50 -7.41 15.62
CA LEU A 93 -17.24 -6.35 16.29
C LEU A 93 -16.49 -5.92 17.56
N ILE A 94 -16.22 -4.62 17.71
CA ILE A 94 -15.63 -4.03 18.91
C ILE A 94 -16.59 -2.99 19.48
N ASN A 95 -17.19 -3.32 20.62
CA ASN A 95 -18.04 -2.41 21.39
C ASN A 95 -17.37 -1.89 22.66
N ASN A 96 -16.28 -2.53 23.09
CA ASN A 96 -15.52 -2.13 24.27
C ASN A 96 -14.05 -2.02 23.90
N ASP A 97 -13.37 -1.01 24.43
CA ASP A 97 -11.96 -0.80 24.14
C ASP A 97 -11.09 -1.82 24.86
N PHE A 98 -10.00 -2.24 24.22
CA PHE A 98 -9.03 -3.16 24.80
C PHE A 98 -7.90 -2.40 25.50
N ASN A 99 -7.40 -2.99 26.59
CA ASN A 99 -6.25 -2.47 27.33
C ASN A 99 -4.96 -2.59 26.50
N GLY A 100 -4.07 -1.60 26.66
CA GLY A 100 -2.75 -1.55 26.00
C GLY A 100 -2.72 -0.72 24.72
N ASN A 101 -1.51 -0.52 24.20
CA ASN A 101 -1.27 0.11 22.90
C ASN A 101 -1.20 -1.00 21.86
N TRP A 102 -2.28 -1.18 21.12
CA TRP A 102 -2.42 -2.30 20.18
C TRP A 102 -2.40 -1.84 18.72
N THR A 103 -2.13 -2.80 17.84
CA THR A 103 -2.30 -2.67 16.39
C THR A 103 -3.43 -3.57 15.90
N LEU A 104 -4.42 -3.03 15.20
CA LEU A 104 -5.47 -3.80 14.54
C LEU A 104 -5.28 -3.70 13.03
N ASN A 105 -5.03 -4.83 12.38
CA ASN A 105 -5.00 -4.96 10.93
C ASN A 105 -6.31 -5.60 10.46
N ASN A 106 -7.17 -4.80 9.84
CA ASN A 106 -8.44 -5.26 9.30
C ASN A 106 -8.31 -5.53 7.80
N PHE A 107 -8.46 -6.80 7.42
CA PHE A 107 -8.54 -7.27 6.03
C PHE A 107 -9.95 -7.73 5.65
N GLY A 108 -10.83 -7.98 6.63
CA GLY A 108 -12.22 -8.34 6.43
C GLY A 108 -13.19 -7.22 6.84
N ASN A 109 -14.23 -7.58 7.60
CA ASN A 109 -15.27 -6.66 8.07
C ASN A 109 -15.05 -6.26 9.53
N LEU A 110 -14.96 -4.96 9.80
CA LEU A 110 -14.80 -4.40 11.14
C LEU A 110 -15.96 -3.45 11.47
N ALA A 111 -16.73 -3.80 12.49
CA ALA A 111 -17.65 -2.89 13.16
C ALA A 111 -16.99 -2.36 14.45
N PHE A 112 -16.71 -1.07 14.51
CA PHE A 112 -15.90 -0.46 15.57
C PHE A 112 -16.64 0.73 16.21
N ASN A 113 -17.12 0.52 17.42
CA ASN A 113 -17.98 1.46 18.13
C ASN A 113 -17.31 2.10 19.35
N VAL A 114 -15.97 2.22 19.31
CA VAL A 114 -15.17 2.90 20.33
C VAL A 114 -14.31 4.00 19.68
N ASN A 115 -13.79 4.94 20.47
CA ASN A 115 -12.89 5.97 19.97
C ASN A 115 -11.46 5.42 19.82
N LEU A 116 -10.71 5.93 18.84
CA LEU A 116 -9.32 5.53 18.61
C LEU A 116 -8.36 6.52 19.30
N SER A 117 -7.71 6.09 20.39
CA SER A 117 -6.86 6.95 21.22
C SER A 117 -5.59 6.26 21.71
N SER A 118 -4.79 6.93 22.53
CA SER A 118 -3.70 6.34 23.33
C SER A 118 -2.66 5.55 22.53
N ASN A 119 -2.08 6.14 21.48
CA ASN A 119 -1.07 5.49 20.62
C ASN A 119 -1.52 4.18 19.93
N LYS A 120 -2.83 3.89 19.90
CA LYS A 120 -3.38 2.72 19.20
C LYS A 120 -3.30 2.91 17.69
N THR A 121 -3.08 1.82 16.98
CA THR A 121 -2.97 1.81 15.52
C THR A 121 -4.08 0.96 14.92
N LEU A 122 -4.83 1.55 14.00
CA LEU A 122 -5.85 0.88 13.19
C LEU A 122 -5.45 0.98 11.72
N ASN A 123 -5.11 -0.17 11.13
CA ASN A 123 -4.86 -0.32 9.70
C ASN A 123 -6.08 -1.01 9.07
N ASN A 124 -6.86 -0.28 8.30
CA ASN A 124 -8.03 -0.77 7.61
C ASN A 124 -7.76 -0.95 6.11
N TYR A 125 -7.63 -2.20 5.68
CA TYR A 125 -7.55 -2.60 4.27
C TYR A 125 -8.89 -3.13 3.76
N GLY A 126 -9.73 -3.70 4.64
CA GLY A 126 -11.08 -4.15 4.34
C GLY A 126 -12.16 -3.11 4.59
N SER A 127 -13.29 -3.55 5.16
CA SER A 127 -14.43 -2.68 5.48
C SER A 127 -14.42 -2.26 6.94
N PHE A 128 -14.48 -0.96 7.21
CA PHE A 128 -14.69 -0.39 8.53
C PHE A 128 -16.06 0.30 8.59
N SER A 129 -16.78 0.07 9.68
CA SER A 129 -18.04 0.73 9.99
C SER A 129 -18.11 1.16 11.45
N SER A 130 -18.70 2.34 11.71
CA SER A 130 -19.05 2.80 13.06
C SER A 130 -20.47 3.37 13.06
N SER A 131 -21.30 2.93 14.02
CA SER A 131 -22.73 3.28 14.07
C SER A 131 -23.04 4.61 14.77
N GLY A 132 -22.02 5.43 15.08
CA GLY A 132 -22.20 6.70 15.77
C GLY A 132 -21.06 7.69 15.47
N ASN A 133 -20.80 8.58 16.42
CA ASN A 133 -19.68 9.50 16.32
C ASN A 133 -18.36 8.78 16.59
N PHE A 134 -17.30 9.18 15.90
CA PHE A 134 -15.98 8.57 16.03
C PHE A 134 -14.91 9.64 16.27
N ASN A 135 -14.13 9.49 17.34
CA ASN A 135 -13.04 10.40 17.66
C ASN A 135 -11.70 9.70 17.51
N ILE A 136 -10.76 10.40 16.89
CA ILE A 136 -9.36 9.97 16.75
C ILE A 136 -8.50 10.99 17.48
N SER A 137 -7.66 10.55 18.42
CA SER A 137 -6.90 11.45 19.30
C SER A 137 -5.64 10.82 19.89
N SER A 138 -4.89 11.59 20.67
CA SER A 138 -3.85 11.07 21.58
C SER A 138 -2.80 10.20 20.91
N ASN A 139 -2.18 10.71 19.84
CA ASN A 139 -1.12 10.04 19.08
C ASN A 139 -1.54 8.71 18.43
N SER A 140 -2.85 8.44 18.33
CA SER A 140 -3.32 7.25 17.63
C SER A 140 -3.12 7.39 16.12
N THR A 141 -3.05 6.24 15.45
CA THR A 141 -2.84 6.15 14.01
C THR A 141 -4.03 5.48 13.35
N LEU A 142 -4.70 6.20 12.45
CA LEU A 142 -5.69 5.65 11.52
C LEU A 142 -5.09 5.64 10.12
N TYR A 143 -4.90 4.44 9.58
CA TYR A 143 -4.58 4.23 8.17
C TYR A 143 -5.72 3.45 7.53
N SER A 144 -6.44 4.06 6.58
CA SER A 144 -7.53 3.39 5.87
C SER A 144 -7.30 3.42 4.36
N ASN A 145 -7.01 2.26 3.79
CA ASN A 145 -6.95 2.03 2.35
C ASN A 145 -8.16 1.21 1.83
N GLY A 146 -8.95 0.64 2.74
CA GLY A 146 -10.26 0.07 2.43
C GLY A 146 -11.41 1.08 2.58
N SER A 147 -12.63 0.57 2.79
CA SER A 147 -13.79 1.43 3.05
C SER A 147 -13.84 1.87 4.52
N PHE A 148 -14.06 3.15 4.76
CA PHE A 148 -14.20 3.76 6.09
C PHE A 148 -15.55 4.46 6.18
N PHE A 149 -16.51 3.83 6.85
CA PHE A 149 -17.86 4.34 7.00
C PHE A 149 -18.14 4.73 8.45
N VAL A 150 -18.52 5.98 8.68
CA VAL A 150 -19.01 6.46 9.97
C VAL A 150 -20.37 7.10 9.75
N SER A 151 -21.41 6.60 10.42
CA SER A 151 -22.76 7.17 10.26
C SER A 151 -22.91 8.55 10.92
N GLY A 152 -22.17 8.80 12.01
CA GLY A 152 -22.17 10.06 12.74
C GLY A 152 -21.05 11.02 12.31
N SER A 153 -20.72 11.93 13.22
CA SER A 153 -19.64 12.91 13.05
C SER A 153 -18.26 12.32 13.37
N VAL A 154 -17.21 12.84 12.74
CA VAL A 154 -15.82 12.45 13.04
C VAL A 154 -15.02 13.65 13.55
N ASN A 155 -14.29 13.47 14.64
CA ASN A 155 -13.31 14.46 15.09
C ASN A 155 -11.89 13.91 14.93
N PHE A 156 -11.12 14.51 14.03
CA PHE A 156 -9.69 14.28 13.88
C PHE A 156 -8.95 15.25 14.81
N ASN A 157 -8.67 14.83 16.04
CA ASN A 157 -8.06 15.70 17.05
C ASN A 157 -6.56 15.90 16.80
N SER A 158 -5.98 16.93 17.41
CA SER A 158 -4.54 17.21 17.28
C SER A 158 -3.68 16.02 17.72
N ASN A 159 -2.53 15.89 17.07
CA ASN A 159 -1.56 14.80 17.22
C ASN A 159 -2.05 13.41 16.77
N ALA A 160 -3.27 13.26 16.24
CA ALA A 160 -3.63 12.03 15.54
C ALA A 160 -2.90 11.94 14.19
N ASN A 161 -2.49 10.72 13.81
CA ASN A 161 -1.88 10.42 12.52
C ASN A 161 -2.94 9.79 11.62
N VAL A 162 -3.31 10.46 10.53
CA VAL A 162 -4.47 10.05 9.71
C VAL A 162 -4.09 9.95 8.26
N THR A 163 -4.41 8.82 7.63
CA THR A 163 -4.23 8.60 6.20
C THR A 163 -5.45 7.87 5.64
N LEU A 164 -6.07 8.46 4.61
CA LEU A 164 -7.29 7.99 3.95
C LEU A 164 -7.01 7.82 2.45
N GLU A 165 -6.86 6.58 2.01
CA GLU A 165 -6.49 6.22 0.63
C GLU A 165 -7.60 5.50 -0.13
N GLY A 166 -8.49 4.82 0.60
CA GLY A 166 -9.66 4.18 0.04
C GLY A 166 -10.88 5.10 -0.01
N TYR A 167 -12.06 4.50 0.15
CA TYR A 167 -13.33 5.23 0.18
C TYR A 167 -13.71 5.57 1.62
N SER A 168 -13.79 6.87 1.95
CA SER A 168 -14.21 7.35 3.26
C SER A 168 -15.54 8.08 3.16
N PHE A 169 -16.51 7.65 3.97
CA PHE A 169 -17.81 8.29 4.11
C PHE A 169 -18.07 8.63 5.57
N ILE A 170 -18.39 9.89 5.82
CA ILE A 170 -18.77 10.41 7.14
C ILE A 170 -20.17 11.01 7.00
N GLY A 171 -21.17 10.42 7.64
CA GLY A 171 -22.55 10.87 7.54
C GLY A 171 -22.78 12.23 8.21
N GLY A 172 -22.09 12.49 9.33
CA GLY A 172 -22.18 13.73 10.09
C GLY A 172 -21.17 14.80 9.68
N SER A 173 -20.95 15.74 10.60
CA SER A 173 -19.97 16.83 10.43
C SER A 173 -18.57 16.37 10.84
N THR A 174 -17.55 17.09 10.38
CA THR A 174 -16.15 16.78 10.67
C THR A 174 -15.38 17.99 11.17
N ASN A 175 -14.66 17.83 12.28
CA ASN A 175 -13.63 18.78 12.73
C ASN A 175 -12.24 18.21 12.48
N ILE A 176 -11.39 18.97 11.77
CA ILE A 176 -10.03 18.58 11.42
C ILE A 176 -9.04 19.46 12.17
N ASN A 177 -8.34 18.88 13.15
CA ASN A 177 -7.34 19.54 14.00
C ASN A 177 -5.93 18.94 13.88
N THR A 178 -5.75 18.06 12.89
CA THR A 178 -4.48 17.43 12.49
C THR A 178 -4.40 17.35 10.97
N ALA A 179 -3.24 17.02 10.41
CA ALA A 179 -3.09 16.76 8.99
C ALA A 179 -3.68 15.39 8.62
N ILE A 180 -4.44 15.35 7.53
CA ILE A 180 -4.94 14.13 6.90
C ILE A 180 -4.20 13.96 5.57
N ASN A 181 -3.53 12.82 5.39
CA ASN A 181 -3.02 12.45 4.07
C ASN A 181 -4.15 11.77 3.27
N LEU A 182 -4.39 12.22 2.04
CA LEU A 182 -5.52 11.80 1.23
C LEU A 182 -5.08 11.38 -0.17
N SER A 183 -5.31 10.13 -0.56
CA SER A 183 -5.24 9.70 -1.98
C SER A 183 -6.58 9.21 -2.53
N GLY A 184 -7.55 8.95 -1.64
CA GLY A 184 -8.84 8.37 -1.97
C GLY A 184 -9.98 9.39 -2.02
N ASN A 185 -11.19 8.88 -1.84
CA ASN A 185 -12.39 9.71 -1.72
C ASN A 185 -12.73 9.97 -0.25
N LEU A 186 -13.01 11.23 0.07
CA LEU A 186 -13.56 11.66 1.35
C LEU A 186 -14.90 12.35 1.10
N THR A 187 -15.99 11.66 1.42
CA THR A 187 -17.35 12.18 1.34
C THR A 187 -17.87 12.49 2.73
N ILE A 188 -18.39 13.70 2.94
CA ILE A 188 -18.87 14.20 4.23
C ILE A 188 -20.29 14.77 4.06
N GLY A 189 -21.25 14.14 4.74
CA GLY A 189 -22.66 14.52 4.70
C GLY A 189 -22.99 15.79 5.49
N GLY A 190 -22.22 16.10 6.52
CA GLY A 190 -22.36 17.31 7.32
C GLY A 190 -21.44 18.46 6.88
N ALA A 191 -21.20 19.37 7.83
CA ALA A 191 -20.25 20.48 7.65
C ALA A 191 -18.81 20.04 7.94
N VAL A 192 -17.84 20.70 7.31
CA VAL A 192 -16.41 20.52 7.55
C VAL A 192 -15.83 21.80 8.10
N GLN A 193 -15.12 21.67 9.23
CA GLN A 193 -14.27 22.71 9.78
C GLN A 193 -12.82 22.22 9.82
N VAL A 194 -11.97 22.80 8.97
CA VAL A 194 -10.51 22.66 9.10
C VAL A 194 -10.02 23.76 10.01
N ASN A 195 -9.50 23.40 11.18
CA ASN A 195 -8.98 24.36 12.16
C ASN A 195 -7.53 24.76 11.81
N SER A 196 -7.00 25.78 12.48
CA SER A 196 -5.66 26.34 12.18
C SER A 196 -4.53 25.31 12.24
N ASN A 197 -4.65 24.32 13.12
CA ASN A 197 -3.68 23.22 13.26
C ASN A 197 -4.02 22.00 12.40
N GLY A 198 -5.14 22.04 11.67
CA GLY A 198 -5.61 20.96 10.81
C GLY A 198 -5.21 21.16 9.35
N GLY A 199 -5.27 20.08 8.59
CA GLY A 199 -5.10 20.18 7.15
C GLY A 199 -5.41 18.91 6.39
N ILE A 200 -5.41 19.03 5.07
CA ILE A 200 -5.55 17.90 4.14
C ILE A 200 -4.43 18.01 3.10
N ASN A 201 -3.65 16.95 2.97
CA ASN A 201 -2.54 16.85 2.02
C ASN A 201 -2.87 15.76 1.00
N ALA A 202 -3.08 16.16 -0.25
CA ALA A 202 -3.28 15.21 -1.33
C ALA A 202 -1.98 14.46 -1.64
N LEU A 203 -2.03 13.13 -1.63
CA LEU A 203 -0.94 12.23 -2.01
C LEU A 203 -1.02 11.87 -3.50
N ASN A 204 0.06 11.29 -4.04
CA ASN A 204 0.13 10.86 -5.43
C ASN A 204 -0.36 9.40 -5.58
N GLY A 205 -1.68 9.19 -5.52
CA GLY A 205 -2.31 7.90 -5.86
C GLY A 205 -2.39 7.65 -7.37
N PHE A 206 -2.98 6.53 -7.82
CA PHE A 206 -3.35 6.32 -9.24
C PHE A 206 -4.64 7.04 -9.64
N ASN A 207 -5.56 7.18 -8.69
CA ASN A 207 -6.79 7.93 -8.84
C ASN A 207 -6.66 9.34 -8.26
N HIS A 208 -7.52 10.22 -8.75
CA HIS A 208 -7.66 11.58 -8.25
C HIS A 208 -8.24 11.59 -6.83
N PRO A 209 -7.52 12.12 -5.83
CA PRO A 209 -8.10 12.31 -4.51
C PRO A 209 -9.29 13.26 -4.63
N LYS A 210 -10.38 12.96 -3.91
CA LYS A 210 -11.63 13.72 -3.99
C LYS A 210 -12.15 14.06 -2.60
N ILE A 211 -12.55 15.31 -2.41
CA ILE A 211 -13.31 15.77 -1.24
C ILE A 211 -14.71 16.19 -1.70
N ASP A 212 -15.73 15.54 -1.17
CA ASP A 212 -17.13 15.83 -1.46
C ASP A 212 -17.86 16.21 -0.16
N ILE A 213 -18.26 17.47 -0.05
CA ILE A 213 -18.87 17.99 1.18
C ILE A 213 -20.30 18.43 0.88
N ALA A 214 -21.29 17.88 1.57
CA ALA A 214 -22.67 18.33 1.43
C ALA A 214 -22.92 19.64 2.19
N GLY A 215 -22.46 19.76 3.45
CA GLY A 215 -22.66 20.93 4.30
C GLY A 215 -21.74 22.13 4.03
N ALA A 216 -21.57 23.00 5.03
CA ALA A 216 -20.64 24.12 4.95
C ALA A 216 -19.18 23.62 4.88
N PHE A 217 -18.33 24.30 4.12
CA PHE A 217 -16.91 23.98 4.01
C PHE A 217 -16.08 25.19 4.46
N ASN A 218 -15.57 25.13 5.69
CA ASN A 218 -14.76 26.19 6.29
C ASN A 218 -13.32 25.73 6.46
N ASN A 219 -12.37 26.56 6.04
CA ASN A 219 -10.94 26.28 6.15
C ASN A 219 -10.20 27.44 6.84
N ASN A 220 -9.72 27.19 8.06
CA ASN A 220 -8.78 28.07 8.77
C ASN A 220 -7.36 27.47 8.82
N GLY A 221 -7.18 26.25 8.32
CA GLY A 221 -5.91 25.52 8.28
C GLY A 221 -5.31 25.51 6.88
N THR A 222 -4.73 24.36 6.50
CA THR A 222 -4.10 24.18 5.17
C THR A 222 -4.75 23.04 4.41
N ILE A 223 -5.21 23.30 3.18
CA ILE A 223 -5.61 22.25 2.25
C ILE A 223 -4.70 22.37 1.05
N GLN A 224 -3.98 21.29 0.76
CA GLN A 224 -2.93 21.27 -0.24
C GLN A 224 -3.20 20.15 -1.25
N GLY A 225 -3.28 20.54 -2.53
CA GLY A 225 -3.24 19.61 -3.66
C GLY A 225 -1.87 18.95 -3.83
N ASN A 226 -1.71 18.09 -4.83
CA ASN A 226 -0.47 17.32 -5.01
C ASN A 226 0.75 18.18 -5.46
N LYS A 227 0.54 19.46 -5.82
CA LYS A 227 1.58 20.40 -6.32
C LYS A 227 2.35 19.86 -7.54
N LEU A 228 1.69 19.14 -8.45
CA LEU A 228 2.32 18.47 -9.60
C LEU A 228 1.76 18.96 -10.95
N ASN A 229 2.19 20.14 -11.38
CA ASN A 229 1.66 20.95 -12.50
C ASN A 229 1.56 20.30 -13.90
N SER A 230 1.79 18.99 -14.08
CA SER A 230 1.73 18.37 -15.41
C SER A 230 1.37 16.88 -15.45
N PHE A 231 1.63 16.08 -14.40
CA PHE A 231 1.48 14.61 -14.52
C PHE A 231 1.11 13.87 -13.23
N GLY A 232 0.64 14.60 -12.20
CA GLY A 232 0.12 14.04 -10.96
C GLY A 232 -1.41 14.11 -10.89
N ASN A 233 -2.01 13.27 -10.05
CA ASN A 233 -3.46 13.29 -9.84
C ASN A 233 -3.91 14.50 -9.02
N SER A 234 -4.54 15.50 -9.66
CA SER A 234 -5.05 16.72 -9.01
C SER A 234 -6.04 16.39 -7.90
N LEU A 235 -6.09 17.24 -6.86
CA LEU A 235 -7.13 17.15 -5.83
C LEU A 235 -8.46 17.68 -6.37
N TYR A 236 -9.51 16.87 -6.35
CA TYR A 236 -10.85 17.31 -6.73
C TYR A 236 -11.65 17.70 -5.49
N VAL A 237 -12.33 18.83 -5.59
CA VAL A 237 -13.29 19.27 -4.58
C VAL A 237 -14.61 19.60 -5.24
N ASN A 238 -15.73 19.33 -4.57
CA ASN A 238 -17.04 19.69 -5.10
C ASN A 238 -17.35 21.19 -4.98
N LYS A 239 -16.68 21.90 -4.06
CA LYS A 239 -16.76 23.35 -3.86
C LYS A 239 -15.51 23.89 -3.17
N ALA A 240 -15.24 25.18 -3.35
CA ALA A 240 -14.17 25.87 -2.63
C ALA A 240 -14.57 26.13 -1.16
N PRO A 241 -13.60 26.13 -0.22
CA PRO A 241 -13.88 26.47 1.17
C PRO A 241 -14.05 27.99 1.35
N THR A 242 -14.76 28.37 2.42
CA THR A 242 -14.71 29.72 2.99
C THR A 242 -13.49 29.83 3.91
N GLY A 243 -12.76 30.95 3.87
CA GLY A 243 -11.54 31.17 4.67
C GLY A 243 -10.28 31.07 3.82
N ASN A 244 -9.29 30.31 4.31
CA ASN A 244 -8.03 30.08 3.60
C ASN A 244 -8.28 29.30 2.29
N PRO A 245 -7.67 29.71 1.17
CA PRO A 245 -7.82 29.00 -0.10
C PRO A 245 -7.12 27.64 -0.08
N ILE A 246 -7.51 26.76 -1.01
CA ILE A 246 -6.76 25.55 -1.33
C ILE A 246 -5.48 25.97 -2.08
N ILE A 247 -4.34 25.41 -1.70
CA ILE A 247 -3.04 25.68 -2.32
C ILE A 247 -2.54 24.50 -3.14
N GLY A 248 -1.67 24.75 -4.13
CA GLY A 248 -1.22 23.71 -5.06
C GLY A 248 -2.28 23.38 -6.11
N GLU A 249 -2.11 22.27 -6.81
CA GLU A 249 -3.01 21.88 -7.90
C GLU A 249 -4.28 21.21 -7.40
N PHE A 250 -5.42 21.82 -7.71
CA PHE A 250 -6.74 21.30 -7.42
C PHE A 250 -7.75 21.69 -8.51
N ILE A 251 -8.84 20.94 -8.61
CA ILE A 251 -9.93 21.17 -9.55
C ILE A 251 -11.25 21.19 -8.78
N VAL A 252 -12.07 22.22 -9.03
CA VAL A 252 -13.45 22.22 -8.53
C VAL A 252 -14.33 21.54 -9.58
N GLY A 253 -14.89 20.37 -9.25
CA GLY A 253 -15.73 19.60 -10.17
C GLY A 253 -15.65 18.09 -10.00
N ASN A 254 -15.96 17.38 -11.08
CA ASN A 254 -16.02 15.92 -11.11
C ASN A 254 -14.68 15.30 -11.50
N VAL A 255 -14.36 14.18 -10.85
CA VAL A 255 -13.20 13.35 -11.19
C VAL A 255 -13.44 12.66 -12.54
N PRO A 256 -12.49 12.67 -13.49
CA PRO A 256 -12.59 11.89 -14.71
C PRO A 256 -12.59 10.39 -14.40
N SER A 257 -13.37 9.61 -15.15
CA SER A 257 -13.42 8.16 -14.99
C SER A 257 -12.12 7.52 -15.47
N SER A 258 -11.42 6.82 -14.58
CA SER A 258 -10.32 5.92 -14.93
C SER A 258 -10.65 4.52 -14.40
N PRO A 259 -10.49 3.45 -15.20
CA PRO A 259 -10.70 2.10 -14.71
C PRO A 259 -9.67 1.79 -13.62
N CYS A 260 -10.13 1.18 -12.53
CA CYS A 260 -9.27 0.75 -11.44
C CYS A 260 -8.63 -0.61 -11.69
N LEU A 261 -9.40 -1.46 -12.38
CA LEU A 261 -9.08 -2.83 -12.72
C LEU A 261 -9.02 -2.96 -14.24
N GLU A 262 -7.91 -3.51 -14.73
CA GLU A 262 -7.79 -4.03 -16.08
C GLU A 262 -7.69 -5.55 -16.07
N ILE A 263 -8.32 -6.21 -17.04
CA ILE A 263 -8.33 -7.66 -17.16
C ILE A 263 -7.74 -8.07 -18.50
N GLU A 264 -6.86 -9.07 -18.50
CA GLU A 264 -6.34 -9.74 -19.69
C GLU A 264 -6.56 -11.25 -19.57
N GLU A 265 -7.01 -11.87 -20.65
CA GLU A 265 -7.10 -13.33 -20.76
C GLU A 265 -5.98 -13.84 -21.66
N ILE A 266 -5.30 -14.89 -21.21
CA ILE A 266 -4.22 -15.55 -21.94
C ILE A 266 -4.65 -17.00 -22.17
N PRO A 267 -5.01 -17.38 -23.42
CA PRO A 267 -5.29 -18.76 -23.75
C PRO A 267 -4.07 -19.65 -23.50
N THR A 268 -4.27 -20.79 -22.87
CA THR A 268 -3.24 -21.82 -22.67
C THR A 268 -3.65 -23.09 -23.39
N GLY A 269 -2.74 -24.07 -23.46
CA GLY A 269 -3.06 -25.36 -24.11
C GLY A 269 -4.14 -26.17 -23.39
N GLU A 270 -4.42 -25.88 -22.11
CA GLU A 270 -5.35 -26.63 -21.26
C GLU A 270 -6.46 -25.76 -20.62
N GLY A 271 -6.51 -24.47 -20.93
CA GLY A 271 -7.47 -23.55 -20.32
C GLY A 271 -7.15 -22.08 -20.60
N ILE A 272 -7.41 -21.22 -19.61
CA ILE A 272 -7.25 -19.77 -19.72
C ILE A 272 -6.63 -19.24 -18.43
N ASP A 273 -5.62 -18.38 -18.56
CA ASP A 273 -5.16 -17.58 -17.44
C ASP A 273 -5.81 -16.20 -17.49
N ARG A 274 -6.37 -15.72 -16.38
CA ARG A 274 -6.90 -14.36 -16.28
C ARG A 274 -6.01 -13.53 -15.37
N ILE A 275 -5.49 -12.41 -15.87
CA ILE A 275 -4.72 -11.43 -15.11
C ILE A 275 -5.62 -10.26 -14.75
N PHE A 276 -5.74 -9.98 -13.46
CA PHE A 276 -6.42 -8.82 -12.88
C PHE A 276 -5.36 -7.84 -12.39
N TYR A 277 -5.31 -6.67 -13.01
CA TYR A 277 -4.30 -5.65 -12.77
C TYR A 277 -4.95 -4.43 -12.10
N PHE A 278 -4.75 -4.29 -10.79
CA PHE A 278 -5.26 -3.18 -9.99
C PHE A 278 -4.22 -2.08 -9.83
N THR A 279 -4.62 -0.87 -10.21
CA THR A 279 -3.80 0.33 -10.03
C THR A 279 -4.31 1.25 -8.93
N CYS A 280 -5.50 0.99 -8.41
CA CYS A 280 -6.07 1.63 -7.23
C CYS A 280 -6.79 0.60 -6.33
N SER A 281 -7.21 1.05 -5.16
CA SER A 281 -7.95 0.24 -4.21
C SER A 281 -9.39 0.01 -4.68
N ASP A 282 -9.82 -1.24 -4.62
CA ASP A 282 -11.15 -1.68 -5.04
C ASP A 282 -11.50 -3.03 -4.37
N ILE A 283 -12.64 -3.60 -4.69
CA ILE A 283 -13.03 -4.94 -4.29
C ILE A 283 -12.81 -5.89 -5.46
N PHE A 284 -11.94 -6.88 -5.27
CA PHE A 284 -11.82 -7.99 -6.19
C PHE A 284 -12.94 -9.00 -5.94
N VAL A 285 -13.80 -9.19 -6.92
CA VAL A 285 -14.78 -10.28 -6.93
C VAL A 285 -14.19 -11.42 -7.75
N VAL A 286 -13.97 -12.56 -7.10
CA VAL A 286 -13.48 -13.75 -7.80
C VAL A 286 -14.54 -14.18 -8.80
N PRO A 287 -14.21 -14.41 -10.07
CA PRO A 287 -15.18 -14.89 -11.06
C PRO A 287 -15.93 -16.13 -10.57
N THR A 288 -17.21 -16.22 -10.89
CA THR A 288 -17.95 -17.48 -10.80
C THR A 288 -17.41 -18.44 -11.85
N LEU A 289 -17.40 -19.74 -11.52
CA LEU A 289 -16.96 -20.79 -12.43
C LEU A 289 -18.16 -21.28 -13.25
N GLU A 290 -17.93 -21.51 -14.54
CA GLU A 290 -18.84 -22.32 -15.36
C GLU A 290 -18.73 -23.80 -14.97
N ASP A 291 -19.70 -24.62 -15.40
CA ASP A 291 -19.78 -26.05 -15.01
C ASP A 291 -18.53 -26.87 -15.39
N ASP A 292 -17.74 -26.40 -16.37
CA ASP A 292 -16.53 -27.01 -16.88
C ASP A 292 -15.24 -26.25 -16.50
N GLU A 293 -15.28 -25.25 -15.62
CA GLU A 293 -14.09 -24.51 -15.16
C GLU A 293 -13.68 -24.89 -13.73
N GLU A 294 -12.37 -25.01 -13.50
CA GLU A 294 -11.78 -25.16 -12.16
C GLU A 294 -10.62 -24.17 -11.97
N ILE A 295 -10.53 -23.55 -10.79
CA ILE A 295 -9.35 -22.77 -10.38
C ILE A 295 -8.25 -23.74 -9.96
N ILE A 296 -7.14 -23.73 -10.68
CA ILE A 296 -5.98 -24.60 -10.39
C ILE A 296 -4.99 -23.90 -9.47
N ASP A 297 -4.74 -22.62 -9.73
CA ASP A 297 -3.78 -21.84 -8.95
C ASP A 297 -4.14 -20.35 -9.00
N VAL A 298 -3.74 -19.64 -7.95
CA VAL A 298 -3.84 -18.19 -7.84
C VAL A 298 -2.50 -17.63 -7.39
N MET A 299 -1.92 -16.83 -8.27
CA MET A 299 -0.72 -16.03 -7.97
C MET A 299 -1.12 -14.59 -7.67
N VAL A 300 -0.40 -13.97 -6.75
CA VAL A 300 -0.56 -12.56 -6.39
C VAL A 300 0.80 -11.89 -6.35
N SER A 301 0.90 -10.69 -6.90
CA SER A 301 2.00 -9.76 -6.65
C SER A 301 1.48 -8.45 -6.09
N VAL A 302 2.01 -8.04 -4.94
CA VAL A 302 1.65 -6.79 -4.25
C VAL A 302 2.86 -5.86 -4.27
N ILE A 303 2.69 -4.66 -4.84
CA ILE A 303 3.74 -3.64 -4.95
C ILE A 303 3.31 -2.38 -4.19
N GLY A 304 4.17 -1.90 -3.29
CA GLY A 304 3.91 -0.69 -2.49
C GLY A 304 4.11 0.60 -3.28
N GLY A 305 3.63 1.73 -2.74
CA GLY A 305 3.91 3.04 -3.34
C GLY A 305 5.37 3.46 -3.16
N GLY A 306 5.95 4.16 -4.13
CA GLY A 306 7.31 4.71 -4.04
C GLY A 306 7.40 5.94 -3.15
N GLY A 307 8.57 6.23 -2.60
CA GLY A 307 8.84 7.46 -1.83
C GLY A 307 9.12 8.67 -2.73
N GLY A 308 8.86 9.87 -2.21
CA GLY A 308 9.19 11.13 -2.89
C GLY A 308 10.66 11.52 -2.74
N GLY A 309 11.20 12.29 -3.68
CA GLY A 309 12.56 12.81 -3.64
C GLY A 309 12.73 14.00 -2.68
N GLY A 310 13.98 14.29 -2.30
CA GLY A 310 14.34 15.45 -1.49
C GLY A 310 14.48 16.75 -2.30
N LEU A 311 14.67 17.86 -1.58
CA LEU A 311 14.83 19.20 -2.14
C LEU A 311 16.24 19.76 -1.89
N GLY A 312 16.83 20.29 -2.95
CA GLY A 312 17.96 21.19 -2.92
C GLY A 312 19.06 20.81 -3.93
N SER A 313 20.15 21.59 -3.90
CA SER A 313 21.30 21.42 -4.80
C SER A 313 22.06 20.09 -4.68
N SER A 314 21.79 19.31 -3.63
CA SER A 314 22.41 18.02 -3.37
C SER A 314 21.46 17.17 -2.51
N ALA A 315 20.27 16.92 -3.02
CA ALA A 315 19.25 16.12 -2.36
C ALA A 315 19.24 14.68 -2.89
N GLY A 316 18.71 13.77 -2.08
CA GLY A 316 18.62 12.35 -2.39
C GLY A 316 17.30 11.97 -3.06
N GLY A 317 17.33 10.95 -3.90
CA GLY A 317 16.14 10.41 -4.57
C GLY A 317 15.26 9.57 -3.63
N GLY A 318 13.98 9.41 -3.95
CA GLY A 318 13.06 8.54 -3.21
C GLY A 318 13.31 7.06 -3.51
N GLY A 319 13.13 6.19 -2.52
CA GLY A 319 13.21 4.74 -2.66
C GLY A 319 11.94 4.14 -3.26
N ALA A 320 12.04 2.96 -3.85
CA ALA A 320 10.91 2.22 -4.38
C ALA A 320 10.06 1.52 -3.31
N GLY A 321 8.79 1.29 -3.62
CA GLY A 321 7.90 0.42 -2.86
C GLY A 321 8.37 -1.05 -2.91
N GLY A 322 7.91 -1.84 -1.94
CA GLY A 322 8.32 -3.23 -1.84
C GLY A 322 7.53 -4.14 -2.76
N VAL A 323 8.13 -5.23 -3.22
CA VAL A 323 7.50 -6.23 -4.09
C VAL A 323 7.42 -7.55 -3.33
N ILE A 324 6.21 -8.10 -3.20
CA ILE A 324 5.97 -9.44 -2.65
C ILE A 324 5.15 -10.23 -3.65
N THR A 325 5.61 -11.42 -4.01
CA THR A 325 4.89 -12.37 -4.88
C THR A 325 4.66 -13.67 -4.13
N THR A 326 3.44 -14.18 -4.20
CA THR A 326 2.99 -15.42 -3.54
C THR A 326 2.08 -16.19 -4.48
N ASP A 327 2.14 -17.52 -4.43
CA ASP A 327 1.31 -18.49 -5.16
C ASP A 327 0.39 -19.27 -4.20
N GLY A 328 -0.49 -20.10 -4.74
CA GLY A 328 -1.36 -20.97 -3.93
C GLY A 328 -2.32 -20.21 -3.01
N ILE A 329 -2.83 -19.05 -3.43
CA ILE A 329 -3.80 -18.27 -2.64
C ILE A 329 -5.18 -18.94 -2.72
N PRO A 330 -5.78 -19.36 -1.59
CA PRO A 330 -7.04 -20.10 -1.58
C PRO A 330 -8.25 -19.16 -1.70
N LEU A 331 -8.44 -18.55 -2.87
CA LEU A 331 -9.59 -17.69 -3.13
C LEU A 331 -10.84 -18.53 -3.42
N GLN A 332 -11.97 -18.14 -2.82
CA GLN A 332 -13.25 -18.77 -3.09
C GLN A 332 -13.97 -18.10 -4.26
N ALA A 333 -14.41 -18.89 -5.26
CA ALA A 333 -15.18 -18.40 -6.40
C ALA A 333 -16.43 -17.61 -5.95
N GLY A 334 -16.72 -16.50 -6.63
CA GLY A 334 -17.82 -15.58 -6.30
C GLY A 334 -17.64 -14.77 -5.01
N SER A 335 -16.55 -14.96 -4.25
CA SER A 335 -16.29 -14.20 -3.02
C SER A 335 -15.59 -12.87 -3.31
N SER A 336 -15.74 -11.93 -2.39
CA SER A 336 -15.19 -10.57 -2.50
C SER A 336 -14.02 -10.38 -1.55
N TYR A 337 -12.89 -9.91 -2.08
CA TYR A 337 -11.68 -9.63 -1.34
C TYR A 337 -11.22 -8.18 -1.57
N PRO A 338 -10.93 -7.41 -0.51
CA PRO A 338 -10.45 -6.04 -0.68
C PRO A 338 -9.03 -6.02 -1.24
N VAL A 339 -8.83 -5.16 -2.23
CA VAL A 339 -7.54 -4.81 -2.81
C VAL A 339 -7.18 -3.41 -2.33
N ALA A 340 -6.02 -3.27 -1.69
CA ALA A 340 -5.49 -1.99 -1.27
C ALA A 340 -4.21 -1.68 -2.05
N VAL A 341 -4.22 -0.57 -2.79
CA VAL A 341 -3.05 -0.08 -3.52
C VAL A 341 -2.52 1.17 -2.83
N GLY A 342 -1.25 1.14 -2.44
CA GLY A 342 -0.57 2.25 -1.80
C GLY A 342 -0.27 3.40 -2.76
N SER A 343 -0.41 4.63 -2.29
CA SER A 343 -0.04 5.83 -3.01
C SER A 343 1.48 6.11 -2.95
N GLY A 344 1.96 6.84 -3.95
CA GLY A 344 3.31 7.38 -3.94
C GLY A 344 3.44 8.56 -2.98
N GLY A 345 4.57 8.63 -2.30
CA GLY A 345 4.90 9.70 -1.38
C GLY A 345 5.21 11.01 -2.12
N PRO A 346 4.72 12.17 -1.64
CA PRO A 346 5.07 13.45 -2.22
C PRO A 346 6.56 13.78 -2.00
N GLY A 347 7.17 14.47 -2.97
CA GLY A 347 8.52 15.00 -2.83
C GLY A 347 8.56 16.22 -1.90
N ALA A 348 9.75 16.55 -1.42
CA ALA A 348 9.96 17.69 -0.52
C ALA A 348 9.63 19.02 -1.22
N VAL A 349 8.93 19.91 -0.52
CA VAL A 349 8.58 21.27 -1.00
C VAL A 349 9.32 22.38 -0.25
N SER A 350 10.12 22.02 0.75
CA SER A 350 11.10 22.91 1.38
C SER A 350 12.37 22.10 1.71
N ALA A 351 13.51 22.77 1.82
CA ALA A 351 14.78 22.09 2.12
C ALA A 351 14.78 21.45 3.51
N GLU A 352 13.93 21.93 4.42
CA GLU A 352 13.80 21.49 5.83
C GLU A 352 13.00 20.20 6.00
N MET A 353 12.38 19.71 4.92
CA MET A 353 11.60 18.47 4.90
C MET A 353 12.26 17.44 4.01
N GLN A 354 12.25 16.17 4.41
CA GLN A 354 12.50 15.07 3.48
C GLN A 354 11.35 14.93 2.48
N GLY A 355 11.60 14.19 1.39
CA GLY A 355 10.49 13.55 0.69
C GLY A 355 9.72 12.64 1.66
N ILE A 356 8.44 12.42 1.39
CA ILE A 356 7.59 11.58 2.23
C ILE A 356 7.66 10.13 1.72
N ASN A 357 7.56 9.17 2.64
CA ASN A 357 7.46 7.75 2.28
C ASN A 357 6.20 7.49 1.44
N GLY A 358 6.30 6.51 0.53
CA GLY A 358 5.12 5.90 -0.07
C GLY A 358 4.33 5.08 0.94
N THR A 359 3.09 4.72 0.60
CA THR A 359 2.22 3.95 1.50
C THR A 359 2.12 2.48 1.10
N LYS A 360 1.44 1.71 1.95
CA LYS A 360 1.40 0.24 1.87
C LYS A 360 0.38 -0.22 0.84
N SER A 361 0.68 -1.33 0.18
CA SER A 361 -0.32 -2.08 -0.59
C SER A 361 -0.63 -3.39 0.14
N ALA A 362 -1.84 -3.90 -0.02
CA ALA A 362 -2.25 -5.16 0.58
C ALA A 362 -3.28 -5.93 -0.25
N PHE A 363 -3.17 -7.26 -0.22
CA PHE A 363 -4.20 -8.17 -0.70
C PHE A 363 -4.14 -9.48 0.09
N PHE A 364 -5.29 -9.98 0.52
CA PHE A 364 -5.41 -11.28 1.20
C PHE A 364 -4.46 -11.48 2.41
N GLY A 365 -4.10 -10.39 3.12
CA GLY A 365 -3.15 -10.42 4.24
C GLY A 365 -1.69 -10.24 3.88
N ILE A 366 -1.35 -10.33 2.59
CA ILE A 366 -0.04 -9.96 2.07
C ILE A 366 0.05 -8.44 2.11
N VAL A 367 0.97 -7.90 2.90
CA VAL A 367 1.18 -6.44 3.02
C VAL A 367 2.61 -6.11 2.67
N THR A 368 2.79 -5.19 1.73
CA THR A 368 4.10 -4.64 1.40
C THR A 368 4.19 -3.17 1.78
N GLN A 369 5.39 -2.74 2.14
CA GLN A 369 5.64 -1.37 2.59
C GLN A 369 5.90 -0.44 1.40
N GLY A 370 5.64 0.85 1.58
CA GLY A 370 6.05 1.85 0.61
C GLY A 370 7.55 2.19 0.71
N GLY A 371 8.05 2.89 -0.30
CA GLY A 371 9.43 3.33 -0.39
C GLY A 371 9.77 4.52 0.50
N GLY A 372 11.05 4.63 0.88
CA GLY A 372 11.56 5.68 1.74
C GLY A 372 11.69 7.03 1.02
N GLY A 373 11.32 8.13 1.66
CA GLY A 373 11.51 9.48 1.12
C GLY A 373 12.99 9.93 1.08
N GLY A 374 13.36 10.71 0.07
CA GLY A 374 14.72 11.22 -0.12
C GLY A 374 15.10 12.36 0.83
N GLY A 375 16.37 12.43 1.22
CA GLY A 375 16.90 13.49 2.08
C GLY A 375 17.10 14.81 1.36
N SER A 376 16.87 15.93 2.04
CA SER A 376 17.02 17.29 1.51
C SER A 376 18.31 17.95 1.97
N THR A 377 18.63 19.13 1.44
CA THR A 377 19.91 19.80 1.78
C THR A 377 19.96 20.44 3.18
N HIS A 378 18.84 20.53 3.92
CA HIS A 378 18.88 21.10 5.27
C HIS A 378 19.49 20.12 6.28
N PRO A 379 20.28 20.57 7.29
CA PRO A 379 20.88 19.70 8.29
C PRO A 379 19.93 18.72 8.98
N SER A 380 18.68 19.12 9.26
CA SER A 380 17.68 18.27 9.93
C SER A 380 17.01 17.23 9.02
N ALA A 381 17.11 17.41 7.70
CA ALA A 381 16.39 16.61 6.71
C ALA A 381 17.32 15.85 5.75
N ARG A 382 18.62 15.81 6.03
CA ARG A 382 19.62 15.25 5.11
C ARG A 382 19.60 13.73 4.99
N SER A 383 19.21 13.00 6.03
CA SER A 383 19.13 11.55 5.93
C SER A 383 17.88 11.15 5.17
N GLY A 384 18.04 10.23 4.22
CA GLY A 384 16.91 9.56 3.58
C GLY A 384 16.11 8.75 4.60
N LEU A 385 14.81 8.63 4.38
CA LEU A 385 13.92 7.86 5.23
C LEU A 385 13.99 6.37 4.89
N ASN A 386 13.75 5.55 5.89
CA ASN A 386 13.61 4.10 5.72
C ASN A 386 12.29 3.78 5.02
N GLY A 387 12.28 2.71 4.24
CA GLY A 387 11.09 2.17 3.58
C GLY A 387 11.39 0.75 3.09
N ALA A 388 10.48 0.18 2.30
CA ALA A 388 10.74 -1.10 1.63
C ALA A 388 12.10 -1.08 0.92
N SER A 389 12.27 -0.09 0.03
CA SER A 389 13.59 0.41 -0.34
C SER A 389 13.83 1.78 0.31
N GLY A 390 15.06 2.03 0.76
CA GLY A 390 15.42 3.27 1.44
C GLY A 390 15.58 4.46 0.50
N GLY A 391 15.24 5.67 0.96
CA GLY A 391 15.51 6.91 0.23
C GLY A 391 16.99 7.29 0.24
N GLY A 392 17.47 8.01 -0.76
CA GLY A 392 18.84 8.49 -0.82
C GLY A 392 19.11 9.64 0.16
N GLY A 393 20.35 9.78 0.62
CA GLY A 393 20.78 10.89 1.47
C GLY A 393 20.99 12.20 0.69
N GLY A 394 20.68 13.33 1.31
CA GLY A 394 21.09 14.67 0.88
C GLY A 394 22.40 15.12 1.54
N ALA A 395 23.02 16.17 1.02
CA ALA A 395 24.22 16.78 1.59
C ALA A 395 24.12 18.31 1.68
N ASN A 396 24.94 18.89 2.54
CA ASN A 396 24.99 20.34 2.76
C ASN A 396 26.42 20.84 2.97
N ASN A 397 26.60 22.16 2.94
CA ASN A 397 27.94 22.78 3.03
C ASN A 397 28.56 22.78 4.44
N ASN A 398 27.92 22.20 5.47
CA ASN A 398 28.46 22.20 6.83
C ASN A 398 29.75 21.35 6.91
N PRO A 399 30.91 21.94 7.30
CA PRO A 399 32.20 21.26 7.34
C PRO A 399 32.29 20.01 8.23
N SER A 400 31.46 19.94 9.27
CA SER A 400 31.56 18.93 10.33
C SER A 400 30.54 17.79 10.24
N SER A 401 29.44 17.97 9.49
CA SER A 401 28.31 17.03 9.50
C SER A 401 27.46 17.07 8.22
N GLY A 402 28.05 17.50 7.09
CA GLY A 402 27.27 17.80 5.88
C GLY A 402 26.81 16.59 5.07
N GLN A 403 27.15 15.37 5.47
CA GLN A 403 26.71 14.13 4.82
C GLN A 403 25.45 13.59 5.49
N GLY A 404 24.54 13.10 4.66
CA GLY A 404 23.30 12.44 5.01
C GLY A 404 23.37 10.98 4.57
N ASN A 405 22.91 10.09 5.44
CA ASN A 405 22.89 8.67 5.12
C ASN A 405 21.69 8.34 4.24
N GLY A 406 21.84 7.33 3.39
CA GLY A 406 20.71 6.67 2.76
C GLY A 406 19.84 5.99 3.82
N GLY A 407 18.55 5.94 3.56
CA GLY A 407 17.60 5.16 4.34
C GLY A 407 17.90 3.67 4.22
N ASN A 408 17.58 2.95 5.28
CA ASN A 408 17.66 1.50 5.32
C ASN A 408 16.44 0.87 4.63
N ARG A 409 16.67 -0.30 4.01
CA ARG A 409 15.60 -1.19 3.55
C ARG A 409 14.87 -1.83 4.72
N ILE A 410 13.64 -2.24 4.46
CA ILE A 410 13.01 -3.31 5.22
C ILE A 410 13.49 -4.63 4.64
N ILE A 411 13.92 -5.55 5.51
CA ILE A 411 14.49 -6.84 5.11
C ILE A 411 13.47 -7.57 4.22
N ASN A 412 13.96 -8.14 3.10
CA ASN A 412 13.16 -8.86 2.09
C ASN A 412 12.11 -8.03 1.33
N ALA A 413 12.14 -6.69 1.43
CA ALA A 413 11.19 -5.84 0.71
C ALA A 413 11.83 -4.96 -0.37
N GLY A 414 13.15 -4.75 -0.35
CA GLY A 414 13.83 -3.86 -1.29
C GLY A 414 15.31 -3.66 -0.95
N ASN A 415 15.90 -2.55 -1.38
CA ASN A 415 17.33 -2.26 -1.15
C ASN A 415 17.57 -0.92 -0.44
N ASN A 416 18.76 -0.74 0.14
CA ASN A 416 19.12 0.50 0.82
C ASN A 416 19.24 1.66 -0.18
N GLY A 417 18.98 2.88 0.29
CA GLY A 417 19.32 4.09 -0.44
C GLY A 417 20.83 4.37 -0.40
N GLY A 418 21.30 5.16 -1.36
CA GLY A 418 22.67 5.64 -1.40
C GLY A 418 22.92 6.76 -0.38
N ASN A 419 24.12 6.78 0.19
CA ASN A 419 24.61 7.87 1.02
C ASN A 419 24.99 9.08 0.15
N SER A 420 24.85 10.28 0.70
CA SER A 420 25.42 11.47 0.08
C SER A 420 26.92 11.57 0.30
N LEU A 421 27.56 12.41 -0.50
CA LEU A 421 28.99 12.68 -0.42
C LEU A 421 29.25 14.18 -0.29
N ARG A 422 30.15 14.51 0.62
CA ARG A 422 30.78 15.83 0.72
C ARG A 422 32.29 15.70 0.67
N GLN A 423 32.93 16.34 -0.31
CA GLN A 423 34.39 16.34 -0.48
C GLN A 423 34.90 17.72 -0.94
N ASN A 424 36.19 18.00 -0.75
CA ASN A 424 36.89 19.19 -1.25
C ASN A 424 36.16 20.52 -1.00
N GLN A 425 35.64 20.67 0.22
CA GLN A 425 34.94 21.84 0.79
C GLN A 425 33.59 22.22 0.16
N ASN A 426 33.41 22.15 -1.16
CA ASN A 426 32.21 22.63 -1.87
C ASN A 426 31.50 21.60 -2.77
N GLN A 427 32.07 20.40 -2.93
CA GLN A 427 31.43 19.32 -3.68
C GLN A 427 30.38 18.64 -2.81
N LEU A 428 29.13 18.62 -3.28
CA LEU A 428 27.99 18.02 -2.61
C LEU A 428 27.24 17.13 -3.60
N ASN A 429 27.11 15.84 -3.31
CA ASN A 429 26.33 14.94 -4.16
C ASN A 429 25.34 14.17 -3.30
N GLY A 430 24.05 14.19 -3.67
CA GLY A 430 23.06 13.32 -3.08
C GLY A 430 23.32 11.85 -3.42
N GLY A 431 22.72 10.94 -2.67
CA GLY A 431 22.61 9.53 -3.01
C GLY A 431 21.29 9.23 -3.72
N GLY A 432 21.27 8.23 -4.59
CA GLY A 432 20.04 7.75 -5.23
C GLY A 432 19.19 6.91 -4.27
N GLY A 433 17.88 6.81 -4.55
CA GLY A 433 16.99 5.92 -3.81
C GLY A 433 17.22 4.45 -4.17
N GLY A 434 16.97 3.53 -3.24
CA GLY A 434 17.03 2.09 -3.52
C GLY A 434 15.88 1.63 -4.41
N GLY A 435 16.13 0.67 -5.29
CA GLY A 435 15.13 -0.06 -6.06
C GLY A 435 14.93 -1.48 -5.54
N ALA A 436 14.01 -2.24 -6.15
CA ALA A 436 13.81 -3.66 -5.84
C ALA A 436 14.94 -4.55 -6.40
N GLY A 437 15.53 -4.18 -7.53
CA GLY A 437 16.61 -4.93 -8.19
C GLY A 437 18.00 -4.63 -7.63
N SER A 438 18.27 -3.37 -7.25
CA SER A 438 19.58 -2.99 -6.71
C SER A 438 19.50 -1.81 -5.72
N ALA A 439 20.56 -1.64 -4.91
CA ALA A 439 20.69 -0.50 -4.01
C ALA A 439 20.92 0.81 -4.77
N GLY A 440 20.50 1.93 -4.19
CA GLY A 440 20.77 3.25 -4.75
C GLY A 440 22.25 3.58 -4.71
N GLU A 441 22.76 4.27 -5.73
CA GLU A 441 24.17 4.64 -5.76
C GLU A 441 24.46 5.78 -4.77
N ASN A 442 25.62 5.68 -4.12
CA ASN A 442 26.14 6.79 -3.34
C ASN A 442 26.52 7.96 -4.27
N GLY A 443 26.44 9.19 -3.77
CA GLY A 443 27.06 10.33 -4.46
C GLY A 443 28.57 10.12 -4.62
N ARG A 444 29.14 10.48 -5.77
CA ARG A 444 30.57 10.30 -6.11
C ARG A 444 31.16 11.57 -6.73
N ASN A 445 32.47 11.56 -7.01
CA ASN A 445 33.24 12.63 -7.63
C ASN A 445 32.50 13.39 -8.75
N ASN A 446 31.94 14.56 -8.41
CA ASN A 446 31.11 15.41 -9.27
C ASN A 446 29.88 14.74 -9.90
N ASN A 447 29.49 13.55 -9.42
CA ASN A 447 28.37 12.80 -9.95
C ASN A 447 27.36 12.49 -8.84
N PRO A 448 26.12 12.99 -8.95
CA PRO A 448 25.02 12.53 -8.11
C PRO A 448 24.79 11.03 -8.24
N GLY A 449 24.19 10.44 -7.20
CA GLY A 449 23.84 9.03 -7.18
C GLY A 449 22.61 8.72 -8.04
N ASN A 450 22.69 7.66 -8.83
CA ASN A 450 21.56 7.11 -9.58
C ASN A 450 20.68 6.25 -8.67
N GLY A 451 19.39 6.19 -9.00
CA GLY A 451 18.45 5.28 -8.34
C GLY A 451 18.77 3.81 -8.65
N GLY A 452 18.47 2.92 -7.71
CA GLY A 452 18.61 1.49 -7.90
C GLY A 452 17.58 0.91 -8.85
N ASP A 453 17.92 -0.18 -9.51
CA ASP A 453 17.14 -0.80 -10.59
C ASP A 453 15.81 -1.39 -10.09
N GLY A 454 14.86 -1.49 -11.02
CA GLY A 454 13.59 -2.18 -10.81
C GLY A 454 13.66 -3.69 -11.03
N THR A 455 12.51 -4.34 -10.91
CA THR A 455 12.32 -5.76 -11.21
C THR A 455 11.09 -5.99 -12.09
N GLY A 456 11.10 -7.08 -12.85
CA GLY A 456 9.90 -7.64 -13.47
C GLY A 456 9.18 -8.60 -12.52
N LEU A 457 7.96 -8.99 -12.89
CA LEU A 457 7.11 -9.95 -12.20
C LEU A 457 6.85 -11.14 -13.11
N ASN A 458 7.12 -12.36 -12.63
CA ASN A 458 6.83 -13.59 -13.36
C ASN A 458 5.33 -13.80 -13.57
N ILE A 459 4.49 -13.24 -12.68
CA ILE A 459 3.02 -13.31 -12.80
C ILE A 459 2.51 -12.74 -14.13
N LEU A 460 3.26 -11.83 -14.76
CA LEU A 460 2.92 -11.22 -16.06
C LEU A 460 3.49 -12.01 -17.26
N PHE A 461 4.05 -13.21 -17.06
CA PHE A 461 4.59 -14.01 -18.15
C PHE A 461 3.53 -14.29 -19.23
N GLY A 462 3.86 -13.99 -20.49
CA GLY A 462 2.93 -14.12 -21.62
C GLY A 462 2.02 -12.92 -21.86
N SER A 463 1.93 -11.97 -20.91
CA SER A 463 1.24 -10.69 -21.13
C SER A 463 2.10 -9.75 -21.97
N THR A 464 1.48 -9.12 -22.96
CA THR A 464 2.07 -7.97 -23.68
C THR A 464 1.33 -6.66 -23.40
N ARG A 465 0.23 -6.73 -22.64
CA ARG A 465 -0.62 -5.59 -22.34
C ARG A 465 -0.03 -4.69 -21.26
N PHE A 466 0.60 -5.29 -20.25
CA PHE A 466 1.11 -4.56 -19.08
C PHE A 466 2.62 -4.38 -19.16
N ILE A 467 3.11 -3.21 -18.73
CA ILE A 467 4.54 -2.97 -18.59
C ILE A 467 5.08 -3.89 -17.49
N ASN A 468 6.14 -4.65 -17.79
CA ASN A 468 6.77 -5.53 -16.82
C ASN A 468 8.05 -4.92 -16.22
N ALA A 469 7.90 -3.80 -15.51
CA ALA A 469 9.00 -3.07 -14.86
C ALA A 469 8.47 -2.31 -13.64
N PHE A 470 8.93 -2.69 -12.45
CA PHE A 470 8.39 -2.21 -11.17
C PHE A 470 9.49 -1.80 -10.19
N ALA A 471 9.16 -0.89 -9.28
CA ALA A 471 9.93 -0.58 -8.09
C ALA A 471 11.39 -0.15 -8.35
N GLY A 472 11.62 0.82 -9.25
CA GLY A 472 12.93 1.47 -9.41
C GLY A 472 13.09 2.69 -8.50
N GLY A 473 14.29 2.94 -8.00
CA GLY A 473 14.59 4.09 -7.14
C GLY A 473 14.73 5.40 -7.92
N GLY A 474 14.54 6.54 -7.26
CA GLY A 474 14.73 7.87 -7.86
C GLY A 474 16.19 8.32 -7.87
N GLY A 475 16.56 9.13 -8.85
CA GLY A 475 17.86 9.76 -8.98
C GLY A 475 18.04 10.98 -8.07
N SER A 476 19.29 11.35 -7.78
CA SER A 476 19.62 12.44 -6.86
C SER A 476 20.02 13.73 -7.60
N THR A 477 20.22 14.83 -6.87
CA THR A 477 20.89 16.04 -7.40
C THR A 477 22.30 16.16 -6.83
N GLY A 478 23.15 16.95 -7.47
CA GLY A 478 24.51 17.22 -6.99
C GLY A 478 25.09 18.52 -7.55
N ARG A 479 26.17 18.98 -6.94
CA ARG A 479 26.94 20.17 -7.32
C ARG A 479 28.44 19.93 -7.15
N ASN A 480 29.22 20.28 -8.16
CA ASN A 480 30.68 20.20 -8.11
C ASN A 480 31.33 21.48 -7.51
N PRO A 481 32.66 21.49 -7.26
CA PRO A 481 33.36 22.68 -6.75
C PRO A 481 33.27 23.91 -7.65
N ALA A 482 33.10 23.73 -8.97
CA ALA A 482 32.89 24.80 -9.94
C ALA A 482 31.45 25.34 -9.95
N GLN A 483 30.58 24.84 -9.07
CA GLN A 483 29.16 25.16 -8.99
C GLN A 483 28.34 24.72 -10.21
N GLU A 484 28.80 23.72 -10.94
CA GLU A 484 28.02 23.04 -11.96
C GLU A 484 27.15 21.97 -11.29
N TYR A 485 25.91 21.85 -11.75
CA TYR A 485 24.92 20.98 -11.16
C TYR A 485 24.73 19.72 -12.01
N GLY A 486 24.54 18.59 -11.33
CA GLY A 486 24.34 17.28 -11.92
C GLY A 486 22.99 16.67 -11.57
N ASN A 487 22.58 15.72 -12.40
CA ASN A 487 21.36 14.94 -12.26
C ASN A 487 21.74 13.46 -12.19
N GLY A 488 21.27 12.75 -11.16
CA GLY A 488 21.30 11.30 -11.12
C GLY A 488 20.09 10.75 -11.89
N THR A 489 20.26 9.63 -12.58
CA THR A 489 19.17 8.98 -13.30
C THR A 489 18.30 8.17 -12.34
N GLY A 490 17.01 8.05 -12.65
CA GLY A 490 16.15 7.07 -12.00
C GLY A 490 16.51 5.65 -12.39
N GLY A 491 16.12 4.68 -11.56
CA GLY A 491 16.33 3.26 -11.80
C GLY A 491 15.51 2.73 -12.98
N GLU A 492 16.01 1.67 -13.60
CA GLU A 492 15.41 1.06 -14.79
C GLU A 492 15.24 -0.45 -14.65
N HIS A 493 14.46 -1.05 -15.53
CA HIS A 493 14.41 -2.50 -15.73
C HIS A 493 14.23 -2.80 -17.22
N ASN A 494 15.10 -3.62 -17.80
CA ASN A 494 15.08 -3.96 -19.23
C ASN A 494 15.01 -2.74 -20.16
N ASN A 495 15.81 -1.69 -19.89
CA ASN A 495 15.83 -0.40 -20.59
C ASN A 495 14.54 0.43 -20.46
N ILE A 496 13.61 0.04 -19.60
CA ILE A 496 12.44 0.85 -19.23
C ILE A 496 12.82 1.62 -17.96
N LYS A 497 13.04 2.91 -18.10
CA LYS A 497 13.26 3.80 -16.96
C LYS A 497 11.94 4.01 -16.22
N ILE A 498 11.95 3.67 -14.93
CA ILE A 498 10.77 3.75 -14.08
C ILE A 498 10.96 4.67 -12.87
N GLY A 499 12.19 4.83 -12.38
CA GLY A 499 12.50 5.83 -11.36
C GLY A 499 12.49 7.25 -11.94
N GLY A 500 12.16 8.23 -11.09
CA GLY A 500 12.27 9.63 -11.47
C GLY A 500 13.72 10.12 -11.50
N ASP A 501 14.16 10.77 -12.57
CA ASP A 501 15.46 11.44 -12.62
C ASP A 501 15.53 12.64 -11.66
N GLY A 502 16.71 12.90 -11.13
CA GLY A 502 16.96 14.14 -10.41
C GLY A 502 17.05 15.35 -11.35
N ASP A 503 16.73 16.54 -10.85
CA ASP A 503 16.93 17.80 -11.57
C ASP A 503 17.63 18.87 -10.72
N GLY A 504 18.96 18.89 -10.83
CA GLY A 504 19.83 19.88 -10.19
C GLY A 504 20.23 21.02 -11.12
N ARG A 505 20.15 20.83 -12.45
CA ARG A 505 20.68 21.76 -13.47
C ARG A 505 19.83 23.01 -13.61
N ASP A 506 18.52 22.89 -13.54
CA ASP A 506 17.63 24.04 -13.58
C ASP A 506 17.56 24.73 -12.20
N ALA A 507 17.63 26.05 -12.19
CA ALA A 507 17.43 26.85 -10.99
C ALA A 507 16.01 26.69 -10.41
N VAL A 508 15.03 26.35 -11.25
CA VAL A 508 13.67 25.98 -10.85
C VAL A 508 13.42 24.47 -10.94
N GLY A 509 14.49 23.66 -11.04
CA GLY A 509 14.39 22.23 -11.31
C GLY A 509 13.52 21.47 -10.31
N ILE A 510 12.55 20.74 -10.86
CA ILE A 510 11.62 19.85 -10.14
C ILE A 510 12.05 18.43 -10.47
N GLY A 511 12.30 17.61 -9.46
CA GLY A 511 12.66 16.21 -9.68
C GLY A 511 11.54 15.49 -10.44
N ASN A 512 11.92 14.59 -11.35
CA ASN A 512 10.92 13.82 -12.11
C ASN A 512 10.20 12.85 -11.17
N GLN A 513 8.93 12.59 -11.45
CA GLN A 513 8.17 11.57 -10.73
C GLN A 513 8.57 10.15 -11.15
N GLY A 514 8.33 9.17 -10.28
CA GLY A 514 8.36 7.76 -10.68
C GLY A 514 7.29 7.47 -11.75
N LEU A 515 7.56 6.51 -12.65
CA LEU A 515 6.63 6.08 -13.69
C LEU A 515 5.33 5.58 -13.06
N LYS A 516 4.19 6.09 -13.53
CA LYS A 516 2.86 5.81 -12.98
C LYS A 516 2.59 4.30 -12.86
N SER A 517 1.98 3.87 -11.77
CA SER A 517 1.60 2.47 -11.50
C SER A 517 2.76 1.47 -11.49
N THR A 518 3.90 1.85 -10.92
CA THR A 518 5.06 0.96 -10.83
C THR A 518 5.63 0.83 -9.42
N GLY A 519 5.18 1.63 -8.46
CA GLY A 519 5.78 1.73 -7.13
C GLY A 519 7.18 2.38 -7.13
N ALA A 520 7.59 3.02 -8.23
CA ALA A 520 8.90 3.63 -8.35
C ALA A 520 9.05 4.95 -7.54
N GLY A 521 10.27 5.24 -7.10
CA GLY A 521 10.61 6.43 -6.34
C GLY A 521 10.76 7.70 -7.20
N GLY A 522 10.47 8.86 -6.61
CA GLY A 522 10.63 10.17 -7.25
C GLY A 522 12.07 10.69 -7.20
N GLY A 523 12.50 11.42 -8.22
CA GLY A 523 13.82 12.04 -8.27
C GLY A 523 13.93 13.26 -7.36
N ALA A 524 15.15 13.61 -6.94
CA ALA A 524 15.39 14.85 -6.21
C ALA A 524 15.29 16.09 -7.12
N GLY A 525 14.96 17.26 -6.58
CA GLY A 525 14.99 18.49 -7.36
C GLY A 525 15.50 19.68 -6.56
N ARG A 526 15.97 20.71 -7.26
CA ARG A 526 16.53 21.90 -6.61
C ARG A 526 15.47 22.75 -5.93
N ASN A 527 14.28 22.87 -6.53
CA ASN A 527 13.15 23.64 -6.01
C ASN A 527 12.01 22.78 -5.47
N GLN A 528 11.90 21.53 -5.91
CA GLN A 528 10.90 20.58 -5.42
C GLN A 528 11.35 19.15 -5.75
N GLY A 529 11.19 18.24 -4.80
CA GLY A 529 11.37 16.81 -5.07
C GLY A 529 10.26 16.26 -5.94
N GLY A 530 10.61 15.32 -6.82
CA GLY A 530 9.65 14.53 -7.58
C GLY A 530 8.89 13.56 -6.68
N THR A 531 7.67 13.21 -7.07
CA THR A 531 6.83 12.28 -6.31
C THR A 531 7.14 10.83 -6.64
N GLY A 532 6.95 9.96 -5.65
CA GLY A 532 6.86 8.54 -5.91
C GLY A 532 5.60 8.19 -6.70
N SER A 533 5.60 7.01 -7.30
CA SER A 533 4.46 6.43 -8.02
C SER A 533 3.64 5.53 -7.12
N SER A 534 2.34 5.41 -7.40
CA SER A 534 1.49 4.42 -6.74
C SER A 534 1.99 3.00 -7.00
N GLY A 535 1.70 2.12 -6.04
CA GLY A 535 1.88 0.69 -6.19
C GLY A 535 0.91 0.07 -7.19
N VAL A 536 0.91 -1.25 -7.26
CA VAL A 536 -0.08 -2.06 -7.99
C VAL A 536 -0.32 -3.38 -7.27
N VAL A 537 -1.48 -3.98 -7.52
CA VAL A 537 -1.75 -5.38 -7.13
C VAL A 537 -2.11 -6.15 -8.38
N VAL A 538 -1.41 -7.24 -8.63
CA VAL A 538 -1.64 -8.12 -9.78
C VAL A 538 -2.07 -9.48 -9.25
N ILE A 539 -3.19 -9.99 -9.75
CA ILE A 539 -3.70 -11.32 -9.43
C ILE A 539 -3.77 -12.09 -10.74
N ARG A 540 -3.25 -13.31 -10.78
CA ARG A 540 -3.39 -14.22 -11.92
C ARG A 540 -4.06 -15.48 -11.44
N ILE A 541 -5.19 -15.80 -12.06
CA ILE A 541 -5.93 -17.03 -11.82
C ILE A 541 -5.72 -17.94 -13.03
N VAL A 542 -5.29 -19.18 -12.75
CA VAL A 542 -5.13 -20.23 -13.75
C VAL A 542 -6.41 -21.07 -13.73
N PHE A 543 -7.18 -21.02 -14.82
CA PHE A 543 -8.36 -21.84 -15.02
C PHE A 543 -8.02 -23.04 -15.91
N LYS A 544 -8.53 -24.20 -15.54
CA LYS A 544 -8.52 -25.39 -16.41
C LYS A 544 -9.93 -25.68 -16.89
N ILE A 545 -10.04 -26.00 -18.17
CA ILE A 545 -11.27 -26.55 -18.73
C ILE A 545 -11.26 -28.04 -18.44
N LEU A 546 -12.25 -28.51 -17.67
CA LEU A 546 -12.40 -29.92 -17.35
C LEU A 546 -12.68 -30.69 -18.65
N PRO A 547 -12.00 -31.83 -18.89
CA PRO A 547 -12.30 -32.64 -20.06
C PRO A 547 -13.75 -33.11 -19.98
N VAL A 548 -14.49 -32.97 -21.09
CA VAL A 548 -15.84 -33.51 -21.20
C VAL A 548 -15.77 -35.03 -21.09
N ASP A 549 -16.24 -35.57 -19.98
CA ASP A 549 -16.43 -37.02 -19.84
C ASP A 549 -17.56 -37.45 -20.80
N TYR A 550 -17.19 -38.17 -21.87
CA TYR A 550 -18.18 -38.84 -22.73
C TYR A 550 -18.82 -40.00 -21.95
N ILE A 551 -19.98 -39.76 -21.33
CA ILE A 551 -20.66 -40.75 -20.48
C ILE A 551 -21.19 -41.94 -21.31
N TYR A 552 -21.62 -41.72 -22.57
CA TYR A 552 -21.87 -42.80 -23.54
C TYR A 552 -21.99 -42.24 -24.98
N PHE A 553 -21.85 -43.11 -25.98
CA PHE A 553 -22.31 -42.89 -27.35
C PHE A 553 -23.27 -44.01 -27.74
N GLU A 554 -24.42 -43.68 -28.32
CA GLU A 554 -25.30 -44.66 -28.97
C GLU A 554 -24.82 -44.90 -30.39
N GLY A 555 -24.15 -46.02 -30.63
CA GLY A 555 -23.88 -46.52 -31.97
C GLY A 555 -25.09 -47.27 -32.50
N LYS A 556 -25.76 -46.75 -33.53
CA LYS A 556 -26.69 -47.54 -34.35
C LYS A 556 -25.94 -48.17 -35.53
N LEU A 557 -25.85 -49.49 -35.52
CA LEU A 557 -25.44 -50.27 -36.70
C LEU A 557 -26.57 -50.19 -37.73
N ASN A 558 -26.28 -49.61 -38.90
CA ASN A 558 -27.22 -49.60 -40.02
C ASN A 558 -26.84 -50.74 -40.97
N GLU A 559 -27.41 -51.92 -40.75
CA GLU A 559 -27.30 -53.04 -41.68
C GLU A 559 -28.30 -52.84 -42.82
N SER A 560 -27.94 -51.99 -43.78
CA SER A 560 -28.56 -51.99 -45.10
C SER A 560 -27.47 -51.85 -46.14
N GLU A 561 -26.96 -53.00 -46.60
CA GLU A 561 -26.67 -53.32 -48.02
C GLU A 561 -25.97 -54.69 -48.09
N ASN A 562 -26.79 -55.73 -48.23
CA ASN A 562 -26.47 -56.86 -49.10
C ASN A 562 -27.03 -56.55 -50.49
#